data_AF-A0A0M2LP51-F1
#
_entry.id   AF-A0A0M2LP51-F1
#
_cell.length_a   1.000
_cell.length_b   1.000
_cell.length_c   1.000
_cell.angle_alpha   90.00
_cell.angle_beta   90.00
_cell.angle_gamma   90.00
#
_symmetry.space_group_name_H-M   'P 1'
#
loop_
_entity.id
_entity.type
_entity.pdbx_description
1 polymer ?
#
loop_
_entity_poly.entity_id
_entity_poly.type
_entity_poly.pdbx_seq_one_letter_code
_entity_poly.pdbx_strand_id
1 'polypeptide(L)'
;MQRGMRMFAALALSLLPAATMAQPAEQQRDGVAAWRALREGRILPIKEIERRVVPTMKDAQYIGFDFEMPSAVYTLKFLRDGTVIWVDVDGRSGQVIGRTGR
;
A
#
# COMPACT_ATOMS: atom_id res chain seq x y z
N MET A 1 -58.64 -31.39 18.87
CA MET A 1 -57.78 -30.33 18.31
C MET A 1 -56.63 -30.11 19.27
N GLN A 2 -55.41 -30.46 18.86
CA GLN A 2 -54.18 -30.29 19.65
C GLN A 2 -53.81 -28.81 19.79
N ARG A 3 -53.32 -28.40 20.97
CA ARG A 3 -51.97 -27.84 21.16
C ARG A 3 -51.86 -27.14 22.52
N GLY A 4 -50.87 -27.55 23.29
CA GLY A 4 -50.47 -26.91 24.54
C GLY A 4 -49.19 -27.54 25.06
N MET A 5 -48.14 -27.57 24.23
CA MET A 5 -46.82 -28.04 24.61
C MET A 5 -45.89 -26.85 24.86
N ARG A 6 -45.68 -26.60 26.15
CA ARG A 6 -44.43 -26.29 26.87
C ARG A 6 -43.36 -25.42 26.18
N MET A 7 -42.93 -24.41 26.96
CA MET A 7 -41.64 -23.71 27.02
C MET A 7 -40.50 -24.33 26.19
N PHE A 8 -39.63 -23.51 25.59
CA PHE A 8 -38.17 -23.54 25.84
C PHE A 8 -37.43 -22.41 25.08
N ALA A 9 -36.55 -21.74 25.84
CA ALA A 9 -35.30 -21.10 25.44
C ALA A 9 -35.32 -19.88 24.51
N ALA A 10 -35.16 -18.69 25.11
CA ALA A 10 -34.56 -17.53 24.48
C ALA A 10 -33.07 -17.83 24.21
N LEU A 11 -32.67 -17.85 22.94
CA LEU A 11 -31.27 -17.99 22.53
C LEU A 11 -30.71 -16.59 22.25
N ALA A 12 -30.12 -15.97 23.27
CA ALA A 12 -29.31 -14.77 23.11
C ALA A 12 -27.94 -15.18 22.55
N LEU A 13 -27.75 -14.97 21.24
CA LEU A 13 -26.47 -15.22 20.57
C LEU A 13 -25.60 -13.97 20.68
N SER A 14 -24.73 -13.94 21.70
CA SER A 14 -23.67 -12.95 21.84
C SER A 14 -22.59 -13.19 20.78
N LEU A 15 -22.60 -12.38 19.71
CA LEU A 15 -21.49 -12.33 18.76
C LEU A 15 -20.28 -11.65 19.43
N LEU A 16 -19.25 -12.43 19.72
CA LEU A 16 -17.91 -11.94 20.03
C LEU A 16 -17.26 -11.45 18.71
N PRO A 17 -16.75 -10.21 18.62
CA PRO A 17 -15.91 -9.83 17.49
C PRO A 17 -14.56 -10.56 17.62
N ALA A 18 -14.29 -11.47 16.69
CA ALA A 18 -12.96 -12.03 16.51
C ALA A 18 -12.02 -10.90 16.07
N ALA A 19 -11.11 -10.48 16.94
CA ALA A 19 -10.02 -9.59 16.57
C ALA A 19 -9.11 -10.34 15.59
N THR A 20 -9.31 -10.14 14.29
CA THR A 20 -8.40 -10.60 13.26
C THR A 20 -7.11 -9.80 13.41
N MET A 21 -6.08 -10.39 14.01
CA MET A 21 -4.74 -9.80 14.02
C MET A 21 -4.18 -9.93 12.60
N ALA A 22 -4.36 -8.88 11.80
CA ALA A 22 -3.75 -8.75 10.48
C ALA A 22 -2.21 -8.76 10.60
N GLN A 23 -1.55 -9.38 9.64
CA GLN A 23 -0.27 -10.08 9.79
C GLN A 23 0.95 -9.13 9.69
N PRO A 24 1.81 -9.01 10.71
CA PRO A 24 3.05 -8.22 10.63
C PRO A 24 4.22 -8.92 9.90
N ALA A 25 4.05 -10.17 9.48
CA ALA A 25 5.15 -10.98 8.94
C ALA A 25 5.52 -10.64 7.48
N GLU A 26 4.58 -10.18 6.65
CA GLU A 26 4.83 -9.84 5.24
C GLU A 26 5.59 -8.52 5.11
N GLN A 27 5.09 -7.47 5.77
CA GLN A 27 5.71 -6.13 5.79
C GLN A 27 7.19 -6.16 6.24
N GLN A 28 7.52 -7.01 7.22
CA GLN A 28 8.88 -7.14 7.73
C GLN A 28 9.84 -7.86 6.75
N ARG A 29 9.32 -8.81 5.95
CA ARG A 29 10.10 -9.49 4.91
C ARG A 29 10.40 -8.56 3.75
N ASP A 30 9.44 -7.72 3.36
CA ASP A 30 9.59 -6.75 2.28
C ASP A 30 10.65 -5.70 2.61
N GLY A 31 10.67 -5.22 3.86
CA GLY A 31 11.72 -4.31 4.34
C GLY A 31 13.12 -4.90 4.19
N VAL A 32 13.34 -6.14 4.64
CA VAL A 32 14.65 -6.82 4.52
C VAL A 32 15.05 -7.02 3.06
N ALA A 33 14.09 -7.40 2.20
CA ALA A 33 14.31 -7.58 0.77
C ALA A 33 14.69 -6.25 0.08
N ALA A 34 13.97 -5.16 0.36
CA ALA A 34 14.24 -3.83 -0.16
C ALA A 34 15.64 -3.33 0.26
N TRP A 35 15.98 -3.44 1.54
CA TRP A 35 17.31 -3.09 2.05
C TRP A 35 18.44 -3.87 1.38
N ARG A 36 18.24 -5.17 1.15
CA ARG A 36 19.22 -6.01 0.45
C ARG A 36 19.36 -5.59 -1.01
N ALA A 37 18.24 -5.38 -1.71
CA ALA A 37 18.26 -4.97 -3.12
C ALA A 37 18.96 -3.61 -3.33
N LEU A 38 18.77 -2.66 -2.42
CA LEU A 38 19.51 -1.39 -2.41
C LEU A 38 21.02 -1.62 -2.23
N ARG A 39 21.42 -2.43 -1.24
CA ARG A 39 22.83 -2.70 -0.94
C ARG A 39 23.55 -3.39 -2.09
N GLU A 40 22.84 -4.24 -2.82
CA GLU A 40 23.36 -4.99 -3.97
C GLU A 40 23.27 -4.20 -5.28
N GLY A 41 22.82 -2.93 -5.24
CA GLY A 41 22.72 -2.06 -6.41
C GLY A 41 21.67 -2.49 -7.44
N ARG A 42 20.71 -3.33 -7.04
CA ARG A 42 19.66 -3.85 -7.93
C ARG A 42 18.50 -2.88 -8.13
N ILE A 43 18.34 -1.94 -7.21
CA ILE A 43 17.36 -0.85 -7.29
C ILE A 43 18.02 0.47 -6.91
N LEU A 44 17.55 1.55 -7.51
CA LEU A 44 17.98 2.90 -7.23
C LEU A 44 17.44 3.37 -5.88
N PRO A 45 18.20 4.15 -5.10
CA PRO A 45 17.70 4.71 -3.86
C PRO A 45 16.58 5.71 -4.14
N ILE A 46 15.61 5.83 -3.22
CA ILE A 46 14.49 6.76 -3.37
C ILE A 46 14.93 8.20 -3.71
N LYS A 47 16.06 8.67 -3.16
CA LYS A 47 16.61 10.00 -3.49
C LYS A 47 17.00 10.18 -4.96
N GLU A 48 17.41 9.10 -5.62
CA GLU A 48 17.68 9.09 -7.05
C GLU A 48 16.37 9.21 -7.85
N ILE A 49 15.36 8.45 -7.44
CA ILE A 49 14.03 8.46 -8.06
C ILE A 49 13.37 9.83 -7.91
N GLU A 50 13.35 10.38 -6.69
CA GLU A 50 12.83 11.72 -6.39
C GLU A 50 13.51 12.79 -7.25
N ARG A 51 14.85 12.74 -7.39
CA ARG A 51 15.61 13.71 -8.19
C ARG A 51 15.24 13.69 -9.67
N ARG A 52 14.81 12.54 -10.20
CA ARG A 52 14.41 12.39 -11.60
C ARG A 52 12.97 12.81 -11.84
N VAL A 53 12.06 12.48 -10.94
CA VAL A 53 10.61 12.59 -11.18
C VAL A 53 9.99 13.82 -10.55
N VAL A 54 10.38 14.21 -9.34
CA VAL A 54 9.78 15.39 -8.67
C VAL A 54 9.90 16.67 -9.51
N PRO A 55 11.04 16.96 -10.18
CA PRO A 55 11.17 18.16 -11.01
C PRO A 55 10.25 18.18 -12.25
N THR A 56 9.70 17.04 -12.68
CA THR A 56 8.77 16.97 -13.83
C THR A 56 7.33 17.31 -13.43
N MET A 57 7.04 17.43 -12.14
CA MET A 57 5.70 17.66 -11.57
C MET A 57 5.62 19.04 -10.89
N LYS A 58 6.13 20.10 -11.54
CA LYS A 58 6.31 21.45 -10.94
C LYS A 58 5.03 22.11 -10.42
N ASP A 59 3.89 21.72 -10.98
CA ASP A 59 2.55 22.19 -10.67
C ASP A 59 1.80 21.26 -9.70
N ALA A 60 2.50 20.32 -9.05
CA ALA A 60 1.95 19.46 -8.02
C ALA A 60 2.90 19.34 -6.82
N GLN A 61 2.32 19.25 -5.63
CA GLN A 61 3.08 19.05 -4.39
C GLN A 61 3.42 17.58 -4.23
N TYR A 62 4.71 17.23 -4.11
CA TYR A 62 5.10 15.88 -3.73
C TYR A 62 4.73 15.61 -2.26
N ILE A 63 3.94 14.56 -2.00
CA ILE A 63 3.43 14.23 -0.64
C ILE A 63 3.99 12.92 -0.08
N GLY A 64 4.71 12.14 -0.89
CA GLY A 64 5.39 10.92 -0.44
C GLY A 64 5.48 9.85 -1.52
N PHE A 65 5.96 8.68 -1.13
CA PHE A 65 6.09 7.52 -2.00
C PHE A 65 5.71 6.25 -1.26
N ASP A 66 5.31 5.24 -2.02
CA ASP A 66 5.31 3.84 -1.59
C ASP A 66 6.34 3.07 -2.40
N PHE A 67 6.80 1.93 -1.87
CA PHE A 67 7.68 1.00 -2.58
C PHE A 67 7.15 -0.42 -2.43
N GLU A 68 6.99 -1.11 -3.54
CA GLU A 68 6.48 -2.48 -3.58
C GLU A 68 7.58 -3.46 -4.04
N MET A 69 7.72 -4.54 -3.28
CA MET A 69 8.48 -5.72 -3.67
C MET A 69 7.52 -6.88 -3.90
N PRO A 70 7.81 -7.80 -4.84
CA PRO A 70 9.06 -7.94 -5.58
C PRO A 70 9.11 -7.19 -6.92
N SER A 71 8.05 -6.49 -7.32
CA SER A 71 7.98 -5.77 -8.60
C SER A 71 9.02 -4.65 -8.72
N ALA A 72 9.54 -4.17 -7.58
CA ALA A 72 10.49 -3.07 -7.47
C ALA A 72 9.94 -1.77 -8.05
N VAL A 73 8.66 -1.49 -7.81
CA VAL A 73 7.99 -0.26 -8.27
C VAL A 73 7.94 0.76 -7.14
N TYR A 74 8.35 1.99 -7.45
CA TYR A 74 8.10 3.16 -6.62
C TYR A 74 6.84 3.86 -7.12
N THR A 75 5.89 4.11 -6.23
CA THR A 75 4.71 4.92 -6.55
C THR A 75 4.84 6.27 -5.85
N LEU A 76 5.12 7.31 -6.61
CA LEU A 76 5.24 8.69 -6.12
C LEU A 76 3.86 9.35 -6.14
N LYS A 77 3.55 10.06 -5.06
CA LYS A 77 2.26 10.71 -4.85
C LYS A 77 2.43 12.22 -4.94
N PHE A 78 1.58 12.85 -5.73
CA PHE A 78 1.55 14.28 -5.88
C PHE A 78 0.13 14.81 -5.66
N LEU A 79 0.00 15.95 -4.99
CA LEU A 79 -1.27 16.65 -4.80
C LEU A 79 -1.34 17.84 -5.76
N ARG A 80 -2.42 17.92 -6.53
CA ARG A 80 -2.74 19.04 -7.41
C ARG A 80 -4.23 19.31 -7.33
N ASP A 81 -4.60 20.53 -6.95
CA ASP A 81 -6.00 20.98 -6.89
C ASP A 81 -6.94 20.02 -6.13
N GLY A 82 -6.43 19.42 -5.03
CA GLY A 82 -7.18 18.45 -4.23
C GLY A 82 -7.21 17.02 -4.79
N THR A 83 -6.64 16.78 -5.97
CA THR A 83 -6.53 15.47 -6.60
C THR A 83 -5.15 14.86 -6.38
N VAL A 84 -5.12 13.57 -6.05
CA VAL A 84 -3.87 12.82 -5.91
C VAL A 84 -3.50 12.20 -7.26
N ILE A 85 -2.34 12.62 -7.78
CA ILE A 85 -1.68 12.05 -8.94
C ILE A 85 -0.70 10.98 -8.44
N TRP A 86 -0.81 9.78 -8.99
CA TRP A 86 0.08 8.65 -8.73
C TRP A 86 1.02 8.48 -9.91
N VAL A 87 2.32 8.38 -9.68
CA VAL A 87 3.34 8.19 -10.70
C VAL A 87 4.13 6.93 -10.35
N ASP A 88 3.96 5.89 -11.16
CA ASP A 88 4.67 4.63 -10.98
C ASP A 88 6.01 4.68 -11.72
N VAL A 89 7.06 4.26 -11.04
CA VAL A 89 8.45 4.35 -11.50
C VAL A 89 9.13 3.01 -11.28
N ASP A 90 9.75 2.48 -12.33
CA ASP A 90 10.58 1.28 -12.23
C ASP A 90 11.81 1.58 -11.35
N GLY A 91 11.93 0.87 -10.24
CA GLY A 91 12.99 1.09 -9.25
C GLY A 91 14.38 0.68 -9.73
N ARG A 92 14.51 -0.06 -10.83
CA ARG A 92 15.81 -0.51 -11.36
C ARG A 92 16.41 0.55 -12.29
N SER A 93 15.59 1.14 -13.15
CA SER A 93 15.99 2.10 -14.18
C SER A 93 15.67 3.55 -13.83
N GLY A 94 14.70 3.78 -12.95
CA GLY A 94 14.15 5.10 -12.62
C GLY A 94 13.23 5.67 -13.71
N GLN A 95 12.73 4.84 -14.63
CA GLN A 95 11.80 5.26 -15.67
C GLN A 95 10.36 5.28 -15.16
N VAL A 96 9.60 6.31 -15.54
CA VAL A 96 8.15 6.36 -15.28
C VAL A 96 7.46 5.31 -16.15
N ILE A 97 6.72 4.40 -15.52
CA ILE A 97 6.00 3.30 -16.16
C ILE A 97 4.48 3.47 -16.12
N GLY A 98 3.97 4.37 -15.27
CA GLY A 98 2.54 4.61 -15.12
C GLY A 98 2.22 5.96 -14.52
N ARG A 99 1.04 6.48 -14.83
CA ARG A 99 0.50 7.69 -14.18
C ARG A 99 -1.02 7.66 -14.11
N THR A 100 -1.57 7.95 -12.94
CA THR A 100 -3.02 7.92 -12.66
C THR A 100 -3.46 9.16 -11.89
N GLY A 101 -4.71 9.61 -12.07
CA GLY A 101 -5.31 10.74 -11.33
C GLY A 101 -4.95 12.12 -11.90
N ARG A 102 -5.40 12.43 -13.12
CA ARG A 102 -5.07 13.67 -13.85
C ARG A 102 -5.78 14.91 -13.30
#